data_AF-A0A6P1TCX0-F1
#
_entry.id   AF-A0A6P1TCX0-F1
#
_cell.length_a   1.000
_cell.length_b   1.000
_cell.length_c   1.000
_cell.angle_alpha   90.00
_cell.angle_beta   90.00
_cell.angle_gamma   90.00
#
_symmetry.space_group_name_H-M   'P 1'
#
loop_
_entity.id
_entity.type
_entity.pdbx_description
1 polymer ?
#
loop_
_entity_poly.entity_id
_entity_poly.type
_entity_poly.pdbx_seq_one_letter_code
_entity_poly.pdbx_strand_id
1 'polypeptide(L)'
;MSIGQKIYQAIERLSVAPRQPEEFRRSLTESLVTAGADSALADHLAAVAEDALTSQRANDHHLGMVELIAAHPEFGNLMLRDFAATAALHKYMSFYLELASIQPAYAVNH
;
A
#
# COMPACT_ATOMS: atom_id res chain seq x y z
N MET A 1 -14.86 -7.85 -2.06
CA MET A 1 -13.50 -7.40 -2.43
C MET A 1 -12.48 -8.13 -1.58
N SER A 2 -11.39 -8.60 -2.19
CA SER A 2 -10.24 -9.14 -1.47
C SER A 2 -9.49 -8.05 -0.71
N ILE A 3 -8.65 -8.43 0.26
CA ILE A 3 -7.85 -7.45 0.99
C ILE A 3 -6.85 -6.73 0.08
N GLY A 4 -6.26 -7.43 -0.89
CA GLY A 4 -5.37 -6.83 -1.88
C GLY A 4 -6.07 -5.76 -2.70
N GLN A 5 -7.34 -5.99 -3.10
CA GLN A 5 -8.16 -4.98 -3.79
C GLN A 5 -8.44 -3.75 -2.92
N LYS A 6 -8.71 -3.93 -1.63
CA LYS A 6 -8.96 -2.81 -0.70
C LYS A 6 -7.71 -1.94 -0.50
N ILE A 7 -6.56 -2.58 -0.30
CA ILE A 7 -5.27 -1.89 -0.16
C ILE A 7 -4.90 -1.19 -1.47
N TYR A 8 -5.08 -1.85 -2.62
CA TYR A 8 -4.88 -1.24 -3.93
C TYR A 8 -5.73 0.03 -4.09
N GLN A 9 -7.04 -0.04 -3.78
CA GLN A 9 -7.91 1.13 -3.84
C GLN A 9 -7.50 2.25 -2.87
N ALA A 10 -6.98 1.92 -1.69
CA ALA A 10 -6.46 2.93 -0.77
C ALA A 10 -5.28 3.68 -1.40
N ILE A 11 -4.34 2.95 -2.01
CA ILE A 11 -3.16 3.51 -2.67
C ILE A 11 -3.55 4.34 -3.91
N GLU A 12 -4.48 3.85 -4.73
CA GLU A 12 -4.97 4.59 -5.92
C GLU A 12 -5.65 5.92 -5.58
N ARG A 13 -6.21 6.06 -4.38
CA ARG A 13 -6.78 7.35 -3.97
C ARG A 13 -5.69 8.43 -3.81
N LEU A 14 -4.46 8.04 -3.47
CA LEU A 14 -3.32 8.95 -3.46
C LEU A 14 -2.95 9.42 -4.88
N SER A 15 -3.09 8.55 -5.89
CA SER A 15 -2.71 8.86 -7.28
C SER A 15 -3.67 9.84 -7.96
N VAL A 16 -4.98 9.76 -7.65
CA VAL A 16 -6.01 10.63 -8.25
C VAL A 16 -6.08 12.00 -7.58
N ALA A 17 -5.84 12.08 -6.27
CA ALA A 17 -5.87 13.33 -5.53
C ALA A 17 -4.79 13.32 -4.44
N PRO A 18 -3.66 14.03 -4.63
CA PRO A 18 -2.61 14.21 -3.61
C PRO A 18 -3.08 14.88 -2.30
N ARG A 19 -4.38 15.11 -2.11
CA ARG A 19 -4.98 15.95 -1.08
C ARG A 19 -5.64 15.19 0.07
N GLN A 20 -5.57 13.86 0.08
CA GLN A 20 -6.27 13.06 1.10
C GLN A 20 -5.39 12.01 1.78
N PRO A 21 -4.21 12.40 2.30
CA PRO A 21 -3.29 11.47 2.96
C PRO A 21 -3.91 10.86 4.24
N GLU A 22 -4.74 11.62 4.95
CA GLU A 22 -5.52 11.10 6.09
C GLU A 22 -6.53 10.01 5.68
N GLU A 23 -7.17 10.14 4.52
CA GLU A 23 -8.11 9.12 4.03
C GLU A 23 -7.39 7.85 3.61
N PHE A 24 -6.21 7.99 2.99
CA PHE A 24 -5.33 6.86 2.72
C PHE A 24 -4.97 6.15 4.02
N ARG A 25 -4.47 6.89 5.02
CA ARG A 25 -4.07 6.32 6.32
C ARG A 25 -5.23 5.54 6.91
N ARG A 26 -6.41 6.17 7.04
CA ARG A 26 -7.63 5.53 7.56
C ARG A 26 -7.98 4.26 6.79
N SER A 27 -8.02 4.33 5.46
CA SER A 27 -8.44 3.19 4.61
C SER A 27 -7.44 2.04 4.66
N LEU A 28 -6.14 2.34 4.74
CA LEU A 28 -5.09 1.34 4.88
C LEU A 28 -5.14 0.70 6.27
N THR A 29 -5.27 1.50 7.34
CA THR A 29 -5.47 1.01 8.71
C THR A 29 -6.66 0.06 8.80
N GLU A 30 -7.82 0.47 8.29
CA GLU A 30 -9.03 -0.36 8.27
C GLU A 30 -8.84 -1.66 7.50
N SER A 31 -8.11 -1.61 6.38
CA SER A 31 -7.80 -2.79 5.59
C SER A 31 -6.89 -3.76 6.36
N LEU A 32 -5.85 -3.27 7.00
CA LEU A 32 -4.94 -4.08 7.82
C LEU A 32 -5.67 -4.69 9.03
N VAL A 33 -6.48 -3.90 9.74
CA VAL A 33 -7.31 -4.39 10.86
C VAL A 33 -8.32 -5.43 10.39
N THR A 34 -8.96 -5.22 9.23
CA THR A 34 -9.86 -6.22 8.64
C THR A 34 -9.14 -7.53 8.32
N ALA A 35 -7.84 -7.48 8.02
CA ALA A 35 -7.03 -8.67 7.80
C ALA A 35 -6.61 -9.38 9.10
N GLY A 36 -6.86 -8.77 10.26
CA GLY A 36 -6.53 -9.29 11.58
C GLY A 36 -5.30 -8.66 12.23
N ALA A 37 -4.75 -7.58 11.66
CA ALA A 37 -3.61 -6.89 12.26
C ALA A 37 -4.02 -6.15 13.54
N ASP A 38 -3.09 -6.00 14.47
CA ASP A 38 -3.28 -5.14 15.64
C ASP A 38 -3.58 -3.70 15.22
N SER A 39 -4.55 -3.06 15.89
CA SER A 39 -5.03 -1.73 15.51
C SER A 39 -3.97 -0.63 15.64
N ALA A 40 -3.13 -0.68 16.67
CA ALA A 40 -2.11 0.35 16.88
C ALA A 40 -0.96 0.17 15.88
N LEU A 41 -0.58 -1.08 15.61
CA LEU A 41 0.43 -1.38 14.59
C LEU A 41 -0.06 -1.08 13.18
N ALA A 42 -1.32 -1.39 12.86
CA ALA A 42 -1.94 -1.07 11.58
C ALA A 42 -1.95 0.45 11.33
N ASP A 43 -2.32 1.25 12.33
CA ASP A 43 -2.29 2.70 12.23
C ASP A 43 -0.88 3.23 12.06
N HIS A 44 0.09 2.67 12.80
CA HIS A 44 1.48 3.07 12.69
C HIS A 44 2.07 2.72 11.30
N LEU A 45 1.79 1.52 10.78
CA LEU A 45 2.17 1.13 9.42
C LEU A 45 1.54 2.06 8.38
N ALA A 46 0.26 2.38 8.53
CA ALA A 46 -0.42 3.27 7.60
C ALA A 46 0.17 4.69 7.64
N ALA A 47 0.55 5.20 8.82
CA ALA A 47 1.20 6.50 8.98
C ALA A 47 2.59 6.55 8.34
N VAL A 48 3.40 5.50 8.50
CA VAL A 48 4.72 5.42 7.84
C VAL A 48 4.57 5.36 6.33
N ALA A 49 3.60 4.58 5.83
CA ALA A 49 3.31 4.51 4.40
C ALA A 49 2.82 5.87 3.86
N GLU A 50 1.98 6.58 4.60
CA GLU A 50 1.47 7.91 4.23
C GLU A 50 2.62 8.90 4.07
N ASP A 51 3.48 9.03 5.07
CA ASP A 51 4.63 9.94 5.06
C ASP A 51 5.62 9.62 3.93
N ALA A 52 5.93 8.33 3.74
CA ALA A 52 6.82 7.88 2.68
C ALA A 52 6.26 8.14 1.28
N LEU A 53 4.98 7.84 1.06
CA LEU A 53 4.37 7.97 -0.27
C LEU A 53 4.08 9.42 -0.63
N THR A 54 3.70 10.26 0.34
CA THR A 54 3.45 11.69 0.10
C THR A 54 4.72 12.49 -0.18
N SER A 55 5.88 12.01 0.28
CA SER A 55 7.19 12.62 0.00
C SER A 55 7.80 12.19 -1.34
N GLN A 56 7.29 11.14 -1.99
CA GLN A 56 7.77 10.68 -3.28
C GLN A 56 7.29 11.55 -4.45
N ARG A 57 8.20 11.91 -5.36
CA ARG A 57 7.90 12.69 -6.58
C ARG A 57 7.44 11.85 -7.76
N ALA A 58 7.49 10.53 -7.64
CA ALA A 58 7.40 9.61 -8.78
C ALA A 58 5.97 9.34 -9.28
N ASN A 59 4.92 9.83 -8.60
CA ASN A 59 3.50 9.59 -8.88
C ASN A 59 3.05 8.10 -8.93
N ASP A 60 3.97 7.13 -8.96
CA ASP A 60 3.68 5.70 -8.86
C ASP A 60 3.76 5.25 -7.39
N HIS A 61 2.62 5.37 -6.72
CA HIS A 61 2.48 5.02 -5.31
C HIS A 61 2.51 3.50 -5.07
N HIS A 62 2.25 2.69 -6.10
CA HIS A 62 2.35 1.25 -5.99
C HIS A 62 3.80 0.81 -5.96
N LEU A 63 4.62 1.33 -6.88
CA LEU A 63 6.07 1.16 -6.85
C LEU A 63 6.65 1.72 -5.55
N GLY A 64 6.19 2.89 -5.11
CA GLY A 64 6.59 3.49 -3.84
C GLY A 64 6.34 2.58 -2.63
N MET A 65 5.22 1.85 -2.60
CA MET A 65 4.95 0.85 -1.58
C MET A 65 5.90 -0.35 -1.66
N VAL A 66 6.28 -0.79 -2.86
CA VAL A 66 7.27 -1.86 -3.03
C VAL A 66 8.62 -1.42 -2.47
N GLU A 67 9.07 -0.22 -2.84
CA GLU A 67 10.31 0.36 -2.34
C GLU A 67 10.28 0.51 -0.82
N LEU A 68 9.17 0.96 -0.24
CA LEU A 68 9.02 1.07 1.21
C LEU A 68 9.17 -0.29 1.90
N ILE A 69 8.49 -1.32 1.40
CA ILE A 69 8.57 -2.68 1.95
C ILE A 69 9.98 -3.28 1.79
N ALA A 70 10.59 -3.08 0.63
CA ALA A 70 11.86 -3.72 0.28
C ALA A 70 13.10 -2.99 0.84
N ALA A 71 13.04 -1.67 0.95
CA ALA A 71 14.20 -0.83 1.21
C ALA A 71 14.13 -0.04 2.52
N HIS A 72 13.00 -0.03 3.24
CA HIS A 72 12.87 0.64 4.53
C HIS A 72 12.87 -0.37 5.69
N PRO A 73 14.02 -0.60 6.37
CA PRO A 73 14.16 -1.67 7.36
C PRO A 73 13.20 -1.54 8.53
N GLU A 74 12.88 -0.31 8.93
CA GLU A 74 11.93 -0.05 10.02
C GLU A 74 10.51 -0.47 9.65
N PHE A 75 10.10 -0.24 8.40
CA PHE A 75 8.78 -0.66 7.92
C PHE A 75 8.69 -2.18 7.83
N GLY A 76 9.73 -2.82 7.28
CA GLY A 76 9.86 -4.27 7.27
C GLY A 76 9.84 -4.88 8.68
N ASN A 77 10.57 -4.29 9.63
CA ASN A 77 10.56 -4.73 11.03
C ASN A 77 9.19 -4.59 11.69
N LEU A 78 8.44 -3.54 11.38
CA LEU A 78 7.07 -3.36 11.86
C LEU A 78 6.14 -4.43 11.27
N MET A 79 6.25 -4.73 9.97
CA MET A 79 5.49 -5.81 9.35
C MET A 79 5.80 -7.17 9.96
N LEU A 80 7.08 -7.48 10.22
CA LEU A 80 7.48 -8.76 10.81
C LEU A 80 6.92 -9.01 12.22
N ARG A 81 6.51 -7.96 12.93
CA ARG A 81 5.85 -8.08 14.24
C ARG A 81 4.41 -8.56 14.14
N ASP A 82 3.79 -8.51 12.96
CA ASP A 82 2.40 -8.87 12.75
C ASP A 82 2.20 -9.64 11.44
N PHE A 83 1.89 -10.93 11.61
CA PHE A 83 1.68 -11.84 10.49
C PHE A 83 0.48 -11.43 9.62
N ALA A 84 -0.57 -10.86 10.21
CA ALA A 84 -1.76 -10.45 9.46
C ALA A 84 -1.47 -9.24 8.58
N ALA A 85 -0.73 -8.25 9.08
CA ALA A 85 -0.25 -7.12 8.29
C ALA A 85 0.66 -7.58 7.14
N THR A 86 1.62 -8.47 7.45
CA THR A 86 2.50 -9.08 6.43
C THR A 86 1.69 -9.82 5.36
N ALA A 87 0.73 -10.66 5.75
CA ALA A 87 -0.10 -11.41 4.83
C ALA A 87 -1.02 -10.50 3.99
N ALA A 88 -1.53 -9.41 4.57
CA ALA A 88 -2.35 -8.43 3.86
C ALA A 88 -1.56 -7.70 2.77
N LEU A 89 -0.36 -7.22 3.11
CA LEU A 89 0.54 -6.56 2.16
C LEU A 89 1.07 -7.53 1.10
N HIS A 90 1.34 -8.80 1.45
CA HIS A 90 1.67 -9.83 0.47
C HIS A 90 0.52 -10.09 -0.52
N LYS A 91 -0.73 -10.14 -0.04
CA LYS A 91 -1.93 -10.27 -0.90
C LYS A 91 -2.09 -9.06 -1.81
N TYR A 92 -1.82 -7.86 -1.32
CA TYR A 92 -1.75 -6.66 -2.15
C TYR A 92 -0.69 -6.79 -3.24
N MET A 93 0.55 -7.19 -2.90
CA MET A 93 1.63 -7.34 -3.89
C MET A 93 1.29 -8.38 -4.96
N SER A 94 0.73 -9.52 -4.56
CA SER A 94 0.32 -10.57 -5.51
C SER A 94 -0.76 -10.04 -6.46
N PHE A 95 -1.76 -9.35 -5.91
CA PHE A 95 -2.84 -8.75 -6.69
C PHE A 95 -2.34 -7.65 -7.64
N TYR A 96 -1.45 -6.77 -7.18
CA TYR A 96 -0.87 -5.70 -7.99
C TYR A 96 -0.05 -6.26 -9.15
N LEU A 97 0.76 -7.29 -8.92
CA LEU A 97 1.53 -7.96 -9.97
C LEU A 97 0.61 -8.63 -11.00
N GLU A 98 -0.46 -9.30 -10.56
CA GLU A 98 -1.48 -9.85 -11.46
C GLU A 98 -2.13 -8.75 -12.30
N LEU A 99 -2.54 -7.63 -11.70
CA LEU A 99 -3.10 -6.48 -12.44
C LEU A 99 -2.12 -5.88 -13.44
N ALA A 100 -0.87 -5.65 -13.03
CA ALA A 100 0.18 -5.10 -13.88
C ALA A 100 0.50 -6.03 -15.06
N SER A 101 0.37 -7.35 -14.89
CA SER A 101 0.52 -8.32 -15.97
C SER A 101 -0.64 -8.33 -16.97
N ILE A 102 -1.84 -7.91 -16.54
CA ILE A 102 -3.05 -7.85 -17.36
C ILE A 102 -3.11 -6.55 -18.16
N GLN A 103 -2.57 -5.43 -17.64
CA GLN A 103 -2.42 -4.20 -18.41
C GLN A 103 -1.43 -4.45 -19.57
N PRO A 104 -1.88 -4.54 -20.82
CA PRO A 104 -0.95 -4.57 -21.94
C PRO A 104 -0.29 -3.19 -21.99
N ALA A 105 0.94 -3.14 -22.49
CA ALA A 105 1.66 -1.90 -22.76
C ALA A 105 0.91 -1.01 -23.76
N TYR A 106 -0.17 -0.36 -23.32
CA TYR A 106 -0.82 0.74 -24.03
C TYR A 106 -0.38 2.06 -23.42
N ALA A 107 0.93 2.24 -23.35
CA ALA A 107 1.57 3.52 -23.07
C ALA A 107 2.90 3.65 -23.83
N VAL A 108 2.94 3.16 -25.08
CA VAL A 108 3.91 3.64 -26.06
C VAL A 108 3.18 3.67 -27.41
N ASN A 109 2.79 4.87 -27.84
CA ASN A 109 2.44 5.33 -29.19
C ASN A 109 1.16 6.20 -29.20
N HIS A 110 1.31 7.50 -28.93
CA HIS A 110 1.27 8.56 -29.97
C HIS A 110 1.30 9.96 -29.33
#